data_AF-A0AAV1PHN7-F1
#
_entry.id   AF-A0AAV1PHN7-F1
#
_cell.length_a   1.000
_cell.length_b   1.000
_cell.length_c   1.000
_cell.angle_alpha   90.00
_cell.angle_beta   90.00
_cell.angle_gamma   90.00
#
_symmetry.space_group_name_H-M   'P 1'
#
loop_
_entity.id
_entity.type
_entity.pdbx_description
1 polymer ?
#
loop_
_entity_poly.entity_id
_entity_poly.type
_entity_poly.pdbx_seq_one_letter_code
_entity_poly.pdbx_strand_id
1 'polypeptide(L)'
;MPMDCCMSTSRPTIVKQSVVDYRRQVKGQGCPIDAMIFLTRHGKKLCSVTDLPGLSEVMTHVDNLKKRCKDGTYKPKRCFGVNRV
;
A
#
# COMPACT_ATOMS: atom_id res chain seq x y z
N MET A 1 -6.39 9.57 18.37
CA MET A 1 -7.09 9.14 17.13
C MET A 1 -6.93 7.63 17.01
N PRO A 2 -8.02 6.84 16.86
CA PRO A 2 -7.90 5.41 16.64
C PRO A 2 -7.16 5.11 15.33
N MET A 3 -6.21 4.19 15.37
CA MET A 3 -5.53 3.71 14.16
C MET A 3 -6.41 2.66 13.49
N ASP A 4 -6.73 2.85 12.21
CA ASP A 4 -7.33 1.80 11.39
C ASP A 4 -6.33 0.66 11.21
N CYS A 5 -6.50 -0.41 11.98
CA CYS A 5 -5.68 -1.62 11.93
C CYS A 5 -6.37 -2.72 11.09
N CYS A 6 -5.57 -3.55 10.44
CA CYS A 6 -6.03 -4.85 9.96
C CYS A 6 -6.27 -5.77 11.17
N MET A 7 -7.46 -6.37 11.22
CA MET A 7 -7.84 -7.39 12.23
C MET A 7 -7.58 -8.81 11.74
N SER A 8 -7.48 -9.01 10.43
CA SER A 8 -7.15 -10.27 9.77
C SER A 8 -6.27 -10.02 8.54
N THR A 9 -5.53 -11.03 8.13
CA THR A 9 -4.72 -11.02 6.91
C THR A 9 -5.25 -12.05 5.92
N SER A 10 -5.00 -11.79 4.64
CA SER A 10 -5.30 -12.73 3.55
C SER A 10 -4.09 -12.82 2.61
N ARG A 11 -4.19 -13.66 1.57
CA ARG A 11 -3.20 -13.74 0.48
C ARG A 11 -3.82 -13.23 -0.83
N PRO A 12 -4.15 -11.93 -0.93
CA PRO A 12 -4.82 -11.40 -2.11
C PRO A 12 -3.87 -11.41 -3.31
N THR A 13 -4.42 -11.64 -4.51
CA THR A 13 -3.68 -11.38 -5.74
C THR A 13 -3.55 -9.87 -5.92
N ILE A 14 -2.36 -9.33 -5.69
CA ILE A 14 -2.13 -7.88 -5.74
C ILE A 14 -1.77 -7.47 -7.17
N VAL A 15 -2.70 -6.79 -7.83
CA VAL A 15 -2.40 -6.14 -9.12
C VAL A 15 -1.59 -4.87 -8.84
N LYS A 16 -0.27 -4.94 -9.01
CA LYS A 16 0.68 -3.84 -8.69
C LYS A 16 0.27 -2.46 -9.19
N GLN A 17 -0.31 -2.38 -10.39
CA GLN A 17 -0.73 -1.12 -11.03
C GLN A 17 -1.88 -0.42 -10.32
N SER A 18 -2.69 -1.18 -9.56
CA SER A 18 -3.82 -0.68 -8.80
C SER A 18 -3.42 -0.12 -7.44
N VAL A 19 -2.21 -0.40 -6.96
CA VAL A 19 -1.70 0.01 -5.65
C VAL A 19 -1.00 1.37 -5.77
N VAL A 20 -1.27 2.25 -4.82
CA VAL A 20 -0.73 3.62 -4.76
C VAL A 20 0.03 3.92 -3.48
N ASP A 21 -0.23 3.14 -2.45
CA ASP A 21 0.45 3.23 -1.17
C ASP A 21 0.51 1.86 -0.49
N TYR A 22 1.42 1.71 0.46
CA TYR A 22 1.48 0.55 1.32
C TYR A 22 1.95 0.97 2.71
N ARG A 23 1.55 0.21 3.74
CA ARG A 23 1.96 0.42 5.12
C ARG A 23 2.14 -0.91 5.81
N ARG A 24 3.28 -1.10 6.48
CA ARG A 24 3.49 -2.22 7.39
C ARG A 24 2.82 -1.93 8.73
N GLN A 25 1.99 -2.85 9.19
CA GLN A 25 1.45 -2.90 10.53
C GLN A 25 2.28 -3.90 11.35
N VAL A 26 2.76 -3.44 12.50
CA VAL A 26 3.57 -4.25 13.42
C VAL A 26 2.74 -4.56 14.66
N LYS A 27 2.67 -5.83 15.04
CA LYS A 27 1.98 -6.26 16.26
C LYS A 27 2.59 -5.57 17.48
N GLY A 28 1.73 -5.06 18.37
CA GLY A 28 2.15 -4.39 19.60
C GLY A 28 2.37 -2.87 19.48
N GLN A 29 2.37 -2.30 18.27
CA GLN A 29 2.40 -0.85 18.05
C GLN A 29 0.98 -0.23 18.01
N GLY A 30 0.07 -0.74 18.84
CA GLY A 30 -1.34 -0.34 18.86
C GLY A 30 -2.26 -1.15 17.94
N CYS A 31 -1.73 -2.16 17.22
CA CYS A 31 -2.52 -3.13 16.46
C CYS A 31 -2.29 -4.57 16.96
N PRO A 32 -3.29 -5.46 16.87
CA PRO A 32 -3.24 -6.80 17.47
C PRO A 32 -2.43 -7.83 16.67
N ILE A 33 -2.18 -7.59 15.37
CA ILE A 33 -1.51 -8.53 14.46
C ILE A 33 -0.52 -7.82 13.54
N ASP A 34 0.42 -8.57 12.99
CA ASP A 34 1.27 -8.13 11.87
C ASP A 34 0.48 -8.21 10.55
N ALA A 35 0.57 -7.16 9.74
CA ALA A 35 -0.08 -7.11 8.45
C ALA A 35 0.65 -6.16 7.49
N MET A 36 0.50 -6.41 6.19
CA MET A 36 0.81 -5.43 5.15
C MET A 36 -0.50 -4.84 4.63
N ILE A 37 -0.63 -3.52 4.70
CA ILE A 37 -1.81 -2.79 4.22
C ILE A 37 -1.47 -2.19 2.88
N PHE A 38 -2.21 -2.53 1.83
CA PHE A 38 -2.11 -1.89 0.52
C PHE A 38 -3.26 -0.94 0.29
N LEU A 39 -2.97 0.29 -0.15
CA LEU A 39 -3.97 1.24 -0.60
C LEU A 39 -4.07 1.16 -2.11
N THR A 40 -5.29 0.95 -2.61
CA THR A 40 -5.57 0.98 -4.04
C THR A 40 -5.91 2.39 -4.51
N ARG A 41 -5.81 2.62 -5.83
CA ARG A 41 -6.19 3.88 -6.50
C ARG A 41 -7.59 4.38 -6.13
N HIS A 42 -8.50 3.45 -5.86
CA HIS A 42 -9.90 3.74 -5.52
C HIS A 42 -10.12 3.88 -4.00
N GLY A 43 -9.07 3.98 -3.20
CA GLY A 43 -9.17 4.17 -1.75
C GLY A 43 -9.47 2.89 -0.96
N LYS A 44 -9.60 1.72 -1.61
CA LYS A 44 -9.77 0.45 -0.90
C LYS A 44 -8.46 0.02 -0.24
N LYS A 45 -8.53 -0.41 1.01
CA LYS A 45 -7.42 -0.98 1.78
C LYS A 45 -7.48 -2.51 1.70
N LEU A 46 -6.35 -3.15 1.37
CA LEU A 46 -6.21 -4.61 1.35
C LEU A 46 -5.24 -5.05 2.44
N CYS A 47 -5.66 -5.99 3.29
CA CYS A 47 -4.84 -6.57 4.34
C CYS A 47 -4.20 -7.88 3.86
N SER A 48 -2.88 -7.88 3.75
CA SER A 48 -2.07 -9.02 3.32
C SER A 48 -1.16 -9.51 4.44
N VAL A 49 -0.74 -10.77 4.36
CA VAL A 49 0.42 -11.27 5.11
C VAL A 49 1.70 -10.52 4.70
N THR A 50 2.65 -10.41 5.62
CA THR A 50 3.93 -9.68 5.41
C THR A 50 4.94 -10.44 4.56
N ASP A 51 4.74 -11.74 4.36
CA ASP A 51 5.64 -12.64 3.60
C ASP A 51 4.88 -13.27 2.42
N LEU A 52 4.57 -12.44 1.42
CA LEU A 52 3.90 -12.88 0.19
C LEU A 52 4.90 -12.85 -0.98
N PRO A 53 4.95 -13.89 -1.84
CA PRO A 53 5.67 -13.80 -3.10
C PRO A 53 5.18 -12.59 -3.91
N GLY A 54 6.10 -11.76 -4.40
CA GLY A 54 5.79 -10.57 -5.19
C GLY A 54 5.48 -9.28 -4.39
N LEU A 55 5.45 -9.34 -3.05
CA LEU A 55 5.24 -8.15 -2.21
C LEU A 55 6.31 -7.07 -2.49
N SER A 56 7.57 -7.47 -2.60
CA SER A 56 8.71 -6.58 -2.88
C SER A 56 8.60 -5.89 -4.24
N GLU A 57 8.04 -6.57 -5.25
CA GLU A 57 7.83 -5.98 -6.57
C GLU A 57 6.74 -4.91 -6.52
N VAL A 58 5.65 -5.16 -5.77
CA VAL A 58 4.59 -4.16 -5.54
C VAL A 58 5.15 -2.95 -4.79
N MET A 59 5.92 -3.15 -3.72
CA MET A 59 6.51 -2.06 -2.94
C MET A 59 7.44 -1.20 -3.81
N THR A 60 8.34 -1.85 -4.56
CA THR A 60 9.24 -1.18 -5.50
C THR A 60 8.48 -0.40 -6.58
N HIS A 61 7.38 -0.95 -7.10
CA HIS A 61 6.52 -0.26 -8.05
C HIS A 61 5.93 1.02 -7.45
N VAL A 62 5.39 0.94 -6.23
CA VAL A 62 4.78 2.07 -5.51
C VAL A 62 5.82 3.14 -5.22
N ASP A 63 7.03 2.79 -4.77
CA ASP A 63 8.09 3.76 -4.50
C ASP A 63 8.50 4.52 -5.78
N ASN A 64 8.69 3.81 -6.89
CA ASN A 64 8.97 4.42 -8.17
C ASN A 64 7.80 5.26 -8.71
N LEU A 65 6.57 4.89 -8.38
CA LEU A 65 5.38 5.68 -8.72
C LEU A 65 5.34 6.98 -7.92
N LYS A 66 5.56 6.92 -6.60
CA LYS A 66 5.62 8.08 -5.71
C LYS A 66 6.70 9.06 -6.13
N LYS A 67 7.93 8.59 -6.38
CA LYS A 67 9.04 9.42 -6.89
C LYS A 67 8.64 10.16 -8.18
N ARG A 68 8.15 9.43 -9.19
CA ARG A 68 7.72 10.05 -10.47
C ARG A 68 6.58 11.05 -10.33
N CYS A 69 5.66 10.82 -9.39
CA CYS A 69 4.54 11.72 -9.14
C CYS A 69 4.92 12.92 -8.26
N LYS A 70 6.07 12.87 -7.58
CA LYS A 70 6.65 13.97 -6.78
C LYS A 70 7.62 14.83 -7.61
N ASP A 71 8.47 14.19 -8.42
CA ASP A 71 9.58 14.83 -9.13
C ASP A 71 9.22 15.35 -10.54
N GLY A 72 8.06 14.98 -11.08
CA GLY A 72 7.64 15.31 -12.45
C GLY A 72 6.30 16.04 -12.53
N THR A 73 5.99 16.57 -13.73
CA THR A 73 4.66 17.08 -14.05
C THR A 73 3.61 16.01 -13.74
N TYR A 74 2.75 16.31 -12.75
CA TYR A 74 1.70 15.40 -12.29
C TYR A 74 0.86 14.92 -13.48
N LYS A 75 0.89 13.61 -13.76
CA LYS A 75 0.08 13.00 -14.83
C LYS A 75 -1.18 12.40 -14.20
N PRO A 76 -2.38 12.97 -14.41
CA PRO A 76 -3.60 12.55 -13.73
C PRO A 76 -3.85 11.05 -13.83
N LYS A 77 -3.76 10.48 -15.04
CA LYS A 77 -3.98 9.04 -15.29
C LYS A 77 -3.06 8.11 -14.48
N ARG A 78 -1.83 8.55 -14.17
CA ARG A 78 -0.81 7.71 -13.51
C ARG A 78 -0.69 8.03 -12.01
N CYS A 79 -0.87 9.28 -11.62
CA CYS A 79 -0.70 9.77 -10.26
C CYS A 79 -2.02 9.87 -9.47
N PHE A 80 -3.15 9.50 -10.08
CA PHE A 80 -4.42 9.42 -9.38
C PHE A 80 -4.35 8.48 -8.18
N GLY A 81 -4.78 8.97 -7.01
CA GLY A 81 -4.77 8.24 -5.73
C GLY A 81 -3.40 8.12 -5.06
N VAL A 82 -2.31 8.58 -5.69
CA VAL A 82 -0.98 8.57 -5.07
C VAL A 82 -0.90 9.71 -4.07
N ASN A 83 -0.66 9.36 -2.80
CA ASN A 83 -0.57 10.33 -1.73
C ASN A 83 0.67 11.23 -1.95
N ARG A 84 0.47 12.56 -1.97
CA ARG A 84 1.55 13.54 -2.09
C ARG A 84 2.09 13.80 -0.67
N VAL A 85 2.99 12.93 -0.19
CA VAL A 85 3.66 13.11 1.10
C VAL A 85 4.91 13.98 0.93
#